data_AF-A0A5C7USA2-F1
#
_entry.id   AF-A0A5C7USA2-F1
#
_cell.length_a   1.000
_cell.length_b   1.000
_cell.length_c   1.000
_cell.angle_alpha   90.00
_cell.angle_beta   90.00
_cell.angle_gamma   90.00
#
_symmetry.space_group_name_H-M   'P 1'
#
loop_
_entity.id
_entity.type
_entity.pdbx_description
1 polymer ?
#
loop_
_entity_poly.entity_id
_entity_poly.type
_entity_poly.pdbx_seq_one_letter_code
_entity_poly.pdbx_strand_id
1 'polypeptide(L)'
;VRAVAWSWRHARTLGGDARRIVVMGHSAGGQLAAMMLACAWNRFEPALPPRLVRAALGISGLYDLQPLLHTPSLQEVLRLTPRQVQAASPARLPAPAHGRLISAVGGDESSEYLRLNRLIQQAWGRERVPVAAVLPGLNHFSILDTLATPRSRLHRLAAGLLS
;
A
#
# COMPACT_ATOMS: atom_id res chain seq x y z
N VAL A 1 -3.52 8.37 8.57
CA VAL A 1 -4.20 9.53 7.94
C VAL A 1 -3.57 10.89 8.29
N ARG A 2 -3.34 11.23 9.57
CA ARG A 2 -2.81 12.55 9.98
C ARG A 2 -1.51 12.98 9.28
N ALA A 3 -0.54 12.06 9.15
CA ALA A 3 0.73 12.34 8.48
C ALA A 3 0.54 12.78 7.01
N VAL A 4 -0.31 12.07 6.26
CA VAL A 4 -0.58 12.40 4.86
C VAL A 4 -1.35 13.72 4.73
N ALA A 5 -2.32 13.98 5.62
CA ALA A 5 -3.01 15.28 5.66
C ALA A 5 -2.05 16.43 5.97
N TRP A 6 -1.09 16.22 6.86
CA TRP A 6 -0.01 17.16 7.12
C TRP A 6 0.85 17.38 5.87
N SER A 7 1.30 16.31 5.21
CA SER A 7 2.06 16.42 3.96
C SER A 7 1.30 17.20 2.89
N TRP A 8 -0.02 17.04 2.78
CA TRP A 8 -0.84 17.82 1.85
C TRP A 8 -0.83 19.32 2.17
N ARG A 9 -1.01 19.70 3.44
CA ARG A 9 -0.95 21.10 3.88
C ARG A 9 0.42 21.74 3.63
N HIS A 10 1.48 20.96 3.81
CA HIS A 10 2.87 21.43 3.76
C HIS A 10 3.58 21.11 2.44
N ALA A 11 2.91 20.51 1.45
CA ALA A 11 3.54 20.09 0.20
C ALA A 11 4.27 21.25 -0.49
N ARG A 12 3.62 22.42 -0.61
CA ARG A 12 4.23 23.61 -1.22
C ARG A 12 5.49 24.07 -0.49
N THR A 13 5.48 24.06 0.84
CA THR A 13 6.66 24.48 1.64
C THR A 13 7.80 23.47 1.57
N LEU A 14 7.52 22.21 1.22
CA LEU A 14 8.50 21.16 0.99
C LEU A 14 8.97 21.07 -0.48
N GLY A 15 8.53 21.99 -1.35
CA GLY A 15 8.82 21.94 -2.79
C GLY A 15 8.02 20.91 -3.59
N GLY A 16 6.98 20.31 -2.99
CA GLY A 16 6.08 19.33 -3.63
C GLY A 16 4.77 19.93 -4.15
N ASP A 17 4.09 19.19 -5.04
CA ASP A 17 2.74 19.51 -5.51
C ASP A 17 1.69 18.74 -4.67
N ALA A 18 0.85 19.48 -3.94
CA ALA A 18 -0.22 18.92 -3.10
C ALA A 18 -1.26 18.09 -3.89
N ARG A 19 -1.30 18.24 -5.23
CA ARG A 19 -2.19 17.47 -6.12
C ARG A 19 -1.58 16.14 -6.58
N ARG A 20 -0.31 15.87 -6.25
CA ARG A 20 0.47 14.71 -6.73
C ARG A 20 1.03 13.88 -5.59
N ILE A 21 0.26 13.72 -4.51
CA ILE A 21 0.70 12.92 -3.35
C ILE A 21 0.62 11.43 -3.69
N VAL A 22 1.76 10.75 -3.57
CA VAL A 22 1.90 9.30 -3.68
C VAL A 22 2.34 8.76 -2.32
N VAL A 23 1.73 7.65 -1.89
CA VAL A 23 2.11 6.98 -0.65
C VAL A 23 2.71 5.63 -0.98
N MET A 24 3.90 5.35 -0.46
CA MET A 24 4.49 4.03 -0.56
C MET A 24 4.81 3.46 0.81
N GLY A 25 4.86 2.15 0.91
CA GLY A 25 5.26 1.49 2.14
C GLY A 25 5.59 0.02 1.92
N HIS A 26 6.37 -0.50 2.87
CA HIS A 26 6.85 -1.88 2.89
C HIS A 26 6.20 -2.68 4.02
N SER A 27 5.88 -3.95 3.79
CA SER A 27 5.27 -4.83 4.79
C SER A 27 3.95 -4.27 5.32
N ALA A 28 3.83 -4.05 6.64
CA ALA A 28 2.72 -3.31 7.25
C ALA A 28 2.55 -1.90 6.66
N GLY A 29 3.63 -1.25 6.23
CA GLY A 29 3.57 0.01 5.49
C GLY A 29 2.88 -0.12 4.13
N GLY A 30 2.99 -1.27 3.45
CA GLY A 30 2.28 -1.53 2.19
C GLY A 30 0.78 -1.65 2.39
N GLN A 31 0.36 -2.23 3.51
CA GLN A 31 -1.04 -2.23 3.97
C GLN A 31 -1.53 -0.79 4.22
N LEU A 32 -0.77 0.00 4.97
CA LEU A 32 -1.10 1.39 5.26
C LEU A 32 -1.19 2.24 3.99
N ALA A 33 -0.29 2.05 3.02
CA ALA A 33 -0.32 2.75 1.74
C ALA A 33 -1.62 2.48 0.96
N ALA A 34 -2.05 1.22 0.90
CA ALA A 34 -3.33 0.85 0.30
C ALA A 34 -4.51 1.47 1.07
N MET A 35 -4.48 1.46 2.41
CA MET A 35 -5.51 2.11 3.23
C MET A 35 -5.57 3.63 3.01
N MET A 36 -4.42 4.30 2.80
CA MET A 36 -4.39 5.74 2.52
C MET A 36 -4.95 6.06 1.13
N LEU A 37 -4.77 5.16 0.14
CA LEU A 37 -5.42 5.27 -1.16
C LEU A 37 -6.94 5.10 -1.08
N ALA A 38 -7.41 4.17 -0.24
CA ALA A 38 -8.83 3.88 -0.03
C ALA A 38 -9.53 4.82 0.98
N CYS A 39 -8.80 5.77 1.56
CA CYS A 39 -9.35 6.63 2.61
C CYS A 39 -10.37 7.64 2.04
N ALA A 40 -11.52 7.76 2.72
CA ALA A 40 -12.48 8.84 2.48
C ALA A 40 -11.99 10.15 3.13
N TRP A 41 -11.02 10.81 2.49
CA TRP A 41 -10.31 11.97 3.05
C TRP A 41 -11.21 13.12 3.48
N ASN A 42 -12.23 13.44 2.69
CA ASN A 42 -13.21 14.49 2.99
C ASN A 42 -14.11 14.15 4.20
N ARG A 43 -14.23 12.87 4.57
CA ARG A 43 -14.93 12.44 5.80
C ARG A 43 -14.04 12.58 7.03
N PHE A 44 -12.73 12.47 6.87
CA PHE A 44 -11.76 12.73 7.94
C PHE A 44 -11.64 14.24 8.22
N GLU A 45 -11.55 15.06 7.17
CA GLU A 45 -11.48 16.51 7.24
C GLU A 45 -12.09 17.12 5.97
N PRO A 46 -13.18 17.91 6.04
CA PRO A 46 -13.92 18.37 4.85
C PRO A 46 -13.10 19.15 3.82
N ALA A 47 -12.04 19.84 4.26
CA ALA A 47 -11.15 20.59 3.39
C ALA A 47 -10.21 19.72 2.54
N LEU A 48 -9.99 18.46 2.93
CA LEU A 48 -9.11 17.56 2.20
C LEU A 48 -9.79 17.04 0.93
N PRO A 49 -9.08 17.03 -0.22
CA PRO A 49 -9.66 16.51 -1.46
C PRO A 49 -9.98 15.02 -1.32
N PRO A 50 -11.13 14.53 -1.82
CA PRO A 50 -11.45 13.10 -1.81
C PRO A 50 -10.39 12.23 -2.48
N ARG A 51 -9.66 12.78 -3.46
CA ARG A 51 -8.57 12.15 -4.21
C ARG A 51 -7.18 12.59 -3.74
N LEU A 52 -7.00 12.82 -2.44
CA LEU A 52 -5.74 13.33 -1.88
C LEU A 52 -4.55 12.46 -2.27
N VAL A 53 -4.67 11.14 -2.08
CA VAL A 53 -3.64 10.18 -2.50
C VAL A 53 -3.92 9.76 -3.95
N ARG A 54 -3.04 10.16 -4.87
CA ARG A 54 -3.22 9.94 -6.32
C ARG A 54 -2.88 8.52 -6.74
N ALA A 55 -1.89 7.93 -6.08
CA ALA A 55 -1.46 6.56 -6.27
C ALA A 55 -0.75 6.03 -5.03
N ALA A 56 -0.60 4.72 -4.96
CA ALA A 56 0.16 4.06 -3.92
C ALA A 56 1.06 2.94 -4.45
N LEU A 57 2.15 2.66 -3.74
CA LEU A 57 3.00 1.49 -3.95
C LEU A 57 3.10 0.69 -2.65
N GLY A 58 2.58 -0.54 -2.66
CA GLY A 58 2.81 -1.48 -1.57
C GLY A 58 3.90 -2.48 -1.95
N ILE A 59 4.94 -2.56 -1.11
CA ILE A 59 6.06 -3.50 -1.27
C ILE A 59 5.88 -4.57 -0.20
N SER A 60 5.73 -5.83 -0.60
CA SER A 60 5.51 -6.96 0.29
C SER A 60 4.35 -6.71 1.26
N GLY A 61 3.25 -6.13 0.77
CA GLY A 61 2.17 -5.60 1.60
C GLY A 61 1.23 -6.65 2.20
N LEU A 62 0.69 -6.35 3.38
CA LEU A 62 -0.32 -7.17 4.08
C LEU A 62 -1.75 -6.75 3.69
N TYR A 63 -2.35 -7.40 2.70
CA TYR A 63 -3.66 -6.97 2.18
C TYR A 63 -4.87 -7.67 2.79
N ASP A 64 -4.64 -8.76 3.53
CA ASP A 64 -5.60 -9.44 4.39
C ASP A 64 -4.91 -9.80 5.70
N LEU A 65 -5.46 -9.35 6.82
CA LEU A 65 -4.91 -9.55 8.15
C LEU A 65 -5.43 -10.82 8.83
N GLN A 66 -6.37 -11.55 8.21
CA GLN A 66 -6.94 -12.78 8.74
C GLN A 66 -5.90 -13.83 9.18
N PRO A 67 -4.80 -14.07 8.44
CA PRO A 67 -3.78 -15.03 8.88
C PRO A 67 -3.09 -14.63 10.19
N LEU A 68 -2.99 -13.33 10.47
CA LEU A 68 -2.30 -12.83 11.66
C LEU A 68 -3.06 -13.16 12.95
N LEU A 69 -4.40 -13.32 12.89
CA LEU A 69 -5.20 -13.78 14.03
C LEU A 69 -4.78 -15.17 14.53
N HIS A 70 -4.26 -15.98 13.63
CA HIS A 70 -3.87 -17.37 13.90
C HIS A 70 -2.37 -17.52 14.16
N THR A 71 -1.64 -16.40 14.27
CA THR A 71 -0.21 -16.39 14.58
C THR A 71 -0.02 -15.94 16.04
N PRO A 72 0.21 -16.86 17.00
CA PRO A 72 0.17 -16.54 18.43
C PRO A 72 1.10 -15.38 18.85
N SER A 73 2.33 -15.39 18.36
CA SER A 73 3.33 -14.34 18.65
C SER A 73 2.92 -12.94 18.20
N LEU A 74 2.18 -12.84 17.08
CA LEU A 74 1.65 -11.56 16.61
C LEU A 74 0.38 -11.17 17.35
N GLN A 75 -0.43 -12.14 17.77
CA GLN A 75 -1.69 -11.86 18.44
C GLN A 75 -1.49 -11.31 19.86
N GLU A 76 -0.41 -11.71 20.55
CA GLU A 76 -0.02 -11.12 21.85
C GLU A 76 0.22 -9.61 21.76
N VAL A 77 0.81 -9.17 20.65
CA VAL A 77 1.22 -7.78 20.40
C VAL A 77 0.10 -6.97 19.74
N LEU A 78 -0.45 -7.48 18.63
CA LEU A 78 -1.41 -6.76 17.79
C LEU A 78 -2.84 -6.83 18.35
N ARG A 79 -3.15 -7.88 19.13
CA ARG A 79 -4.46 -8.13 19.74
C ARG A 79 -5.61 -7.91 18.76
N LEU A 80 -5.46 -8.44 17.54
CA LEU A 80 -6.40 -8.22 16.47
C LEU A 80 -7.74 -8.87 16.82
N THR A 81 -8.82 -8.16 16.53
CA THR A 81 -10.18 -8.68 16.57
C THR A 81 -10.66 -8.97 15.15
N PRO A 82 -11.64 -9.88 14.95
CA PRO A 82 -12.26 -10.08 13.64
C PRO A 82 -12.77 -8.78 13.01
N ARG A 83 -13.32 -7.87 13.83
CA ARG A 83 -13.78 -6.54 13.38
C ARG A 83 -12.62 -5.69 12.84
N GLN A 84 -11.47 -5.67 13.52
CA GLN A 84 -10.30 -4.95 13.03
C GLN A 84 -9.74 -5.57 11.76
N VAL A 85 -9.74 -6.90 11.63
CA VAL A 85 -9.35 -7.56 10.38
C VAL A 85 -10.23 -7.12 9.22
N GLN A 86 -11.56 -7.08 9.38
CA GLN A 86 -12.45 -6.59 8.33
C GLN A 86 -12.18 -5.11 7.99
N ALA A 87 -11.99 -4.26 9.00
CA ALA A 87 -11.82 -2.82 8.81
C ALA A 87 -10.42 -2.42 8.29
N ALA A 88 -9.39 -3.23 8.51
CA ALA A 88 -8.00 -2.90 8.22
C ALA A 88 -7.36 -3.82 7.16
N SER A 89 -8.12 -4.69 6.50
CA SER A 89 -7.64 -5.49 5.36
C SER A 89 -8.07 -4.83 4.05
N PRO A 90 -7.14 -4.21 3.28
CA PRO A 90 -7.46 -3.58 2.01
C PRO A 90 -8.29 -4.47 1.06
N ALA A 91 -7.97 -5.76 0.97
CA ALA A 91 -8.66 -6.70 0.10
C ALA A 91 -10.11 -7.03 0.52
N ARG A 92 -10.53 -6.61 1.72
CA ARG A 92 -11.90 -6.78 2.24
C ARG A 92 -12.73 -5.50 2.12
N LEU A 93 -12.10 -4.39 1.70
CA LEU A 93 -12.75 -3.11 1.50
C LEU A 93 -13.13 -2.92 0.03
N PRO A 94 -14.16 -2.11 -0.27
CA PRO A 94 -14.43 -1.69 -1.63
C PRO A 94 -13.20 -1.05 -2.27
N ALA A 95 -12.97 -1.32 -3.54
CA ALA A 95 -11.91 -0.68 -4.30
C ALA A 95 -12.14 0.85 -4.29
N PRO A 96 -11.07 1.67 -4.20
CA PRO A 96 -11.23 3.12 -4.26
C PRO A 96 -11.80 3.56 -5.61
N ALA A 97 -12.67 4.57 -5.61
CA ALA A 97 -13.25 5.13 -6.83
C ALA A 97 -12.19 5.77 -7.76
N HIS A 98 -11.03 6.13 -7.21
CA HIS A 98 -9.98 6.87 -7.89
C HIS A 98 -8.58 6.38 -7.50
N GLY A 99 -7.59 6.78 -8.29
CA GLY A 99 -6.20 6.40 -8.06
C GLY A 99 -5.90 4.95 -8.45
N ARG A 100 -4.63 4.57 -8.26
CA ARG A 100 -4.09 3.25 -8.59
C ARG A 100 -3.12 2.79 -7.50
N LEU A 101 -3.16 1.51 -7.18
CA LEU A 101 -2.17 0.82 -6.36
C LEU A 101 -1.27 -0.01 -7.29
N ILE A 102 0.03 0.10 -7.12
CA ILE A 102 0.97 -0.93 -7.57
C ILE A 102 1.30 -1.78 -6.36
N SER A 103 1.20 -3.10 -6.50
CA SER A 103 1.70 -4.03 -5.49
C SER A 103 2.91 -4.78 -6.05
N ALA A 104 3.94 -4.95 -5.23
CA ALA A 104 5.15 -5.68 -5.57
C ALA A 104 5.55 -6.58 -4.41
N VAL A 105 6.10 -7.75 -4.70
CA VAL A 105 6.56 -8.73 -3.71
C VAL A 105 7.84 -9.41 -4.21
N GLY A 106 8.73 -9.78 -3.29
CA GLY A 106 9.88 -10.61 -3.59
C GLY A 106 9.45 -12.04 -3.97
N GLY A 107 10.13 -12.62 -4.95
CA GLY A 107 9.85 -13.98 -5.43
C GLY A 107 10.23 -15.07 -4.44
N ASP A 108 11.16 -14.78 -3.52
CA ASP A 108 11.67 -15.72 -2.52
C ASP A 108 11.02 -15.48 -1.15
N GLU A 109 9.92 -14.73 -1.12
CA GLU A 109 9.09 -14.57 0.08
C GLU A 109 8.15 -15.77 0.29
N SER A 110 7.50 -15.81 1.46
CA SER A 110 6.55 -16.88 1.76
C SER A 110 5.40 -16.92 0.74
N SER A 111 4.82 -18.11 0.58
CA SER A 111 3.63 -18.30 -0.26
C SER A 111 2.48 -17.38 0.13
N GLU A 112 2.43 -16.96 1.40
CA GLU A 112 1.43 -16.03 1.90
C GLU A 112 1.62 -14.62 1.36
N TYR A 113 2.84 -14.08 1.30
CA TYR A 113 3.08 -12.78 0.67
C TYR A 113 2.78 -12.81 -0.84
N LEU A 114 3.11 -13.91 -1.53
CA LEU A 114 2.75 -14.11 -2.94
C LEU A 114 1.22 -14.19 -3.14
N ARG A 115 0.50 -14.82 -2.20
CA ARG A 115 -0.97 -14.88 -2.19
C ARG A 115 -1.57 -13.50 -1.96
N LEU A 116 -1.12 -12.77 -0.94
CA LEU A 116 -1.61 -11.43 -0.61
C LEU A 116 -1.40 -10.44 -1.76
N ASN A 117 -0.24 -10.48 -2.41
CA ASN A 117 0.05 -9.63 -3.57
C ASN A 117 -0.92 -9.88 -4.75
N ARG A 118 -1.33 -11.13 -4.98
CA ARG A 118 -2.36 -11.47 -5.99
C ARG A 118 -3.76 -11.10 -5.51
N LEU A 119 -4.04 -11.34 -4.23
CA LEU A 119 -5.35 -11.12 -3.61
C LEU A 119 -5.81 -9.67 -3.77
N ILE A 120 -4.93 -8.69 -3.54
CA ILE A 120 -5.33 -7.28 -3.65
C ILE A 120 -5.73 -6.90 -5.08
N GLN A 121 -5.06 -7.45 -6.09
CA GLN A 121 -5.44 -7.25 -7.48
C GLN A 121 -6.75 -7.94 -7.83
N GLN A 122 -7.01 -9.12 -7.28
CA GLN A 122 -8.29 -9.81 -7.46
C GLN A 122 -9.43 -9.05 -6.81
N ALA A 123 -9.23 -8.55 -5.59
CA ALA A 123 -10.24 -7.84 -4.81
C ALA A 123 -10.59 -6.47 -5.41
N TRP A 124 -9.59 -5.70 -5.86
CA TRP A 124 -9.80 -4.34 -6.37
C TRP A 124 -9.84 -4.25 -7.90
N GLY A 125 -9.55 -5.34 -8.60
CA GLY A 125 -9.51 -5.41 -10.05
C GLY A 125 -8.29 -4.73 -10.67
N ARG A 126 -8.04 -5.05 -11.95
CA ARG A 126 -6.89 -4.55 -12.72
C ARG A 126 -6.97 -3.04 -13.04
N GLU A 127 -8.15 -2.44 -12.97
CA GLU A 127 -8.28 -0.99 -13.13
C GLU A 127 -7.62 -0.23 -11.98
N ARG A 128 -7.77 -0.73 -10.76
CA ARG A 128 -7.23 -0.13 -9.54
C ARG A 128 -5.87 -0.68 -9.16
N VAL A 129 -5.61 -1.95 -9.47
CA VAL A 129 -4.31 -2.59 -9.26
C VAL A 129 -3.76 -3.10 -10.59
N PRO A 130 -3.30 -2.20 -11.48
CA PRO A 130 -2.84 -2.60 -12.82
C PRO A 130 -1.59 -3.50 -12.79
N VAL A 131 -0.81 -3.42 -11.71
CA VAL A 131 0.43 -4.20 -11.55
C VAL A 131 0.44 -4.86 -10.17
N ALA A 132 0.51 -6.19 -10.18
CA ALA A 132 0.85 -7.03 -9.03
C ALA A 132 2.14 -7.80 -9.37
N ALA A 133 3.28 -7.17 -9.12
CA ALA A 133 4.59 -7.66 -9.55
C ALA A 133 5.15 -8.69 -8.55
N VAL A 134 5.66 -9.80 -9.07
CA VAL A 134 6.60 -10.68 -8.36
C VAL A 134 8.00 -10.40 -8.89
N LEU A 135 8.97 -10.18 -8.00
CA LEU A 135 10.36 -9.85 -8.32
C LEU A 135 11.28 -11.03 -7.96
N PRO A 136 11.68 -11.87 -8.92
CA PRO A 136 12.45 -13.10 -8.65
C PRO A 136 13.79 -12.84 -7.94
N GLY A 137 14.23 -13.77 -7.09
CA GLY A 137 15.53 -13.70 -6.42
C GLY A 137 15.61 -12.66 -5.29
N LEU A 138 14.47 -12.07 -4.91
CA LEU A 138 14.37 -11.09 -3.84
C LEU A 138 13.54 -11.64 -2.71
N ASN A 139 14.02 -11.43 -1.49
CA ASN A 139 13.30 -11.75 -0.27
C ASN A 139 12.64 -10.48 0.30
N HIS A 140 12.00 -10.63 1.46
CA HIS A 140 11.22 -9.59 2.12
C HIS A 140 12.03 -8.30 2.39
N PHE A 141 13.35 -8.40 2.54
CA PHE A 141 14.21 -7.26 2.84
C PHE A 141 15.02 -6.81 1.61
N SER A 142 15.62 -7.73 0.86
CA SER A 142 16.46 -7.39 -0.30
C SER A 142 15.68 -6.71 -1.44
N ILE A 143 14.35 -6.85 -1.46
CA ILE A 143 13.51 -6.07 -2.37
C ILE A 143 13.68 -4.56 -2.19
N LEU A 144 13.94 -4.08 -0.98
CA LEU A 144 14.13 -2.65 -0.70
C LEU A 144 15.40 -2.09 -1.32
N ASP A 145 16.47 -2.87 -1.39
CA ASP A 145 17.72 -2.45 -2.03
C ASP A 145 17.51 -2.11 -3.51
N THR A 146 16.59 -2.85 -4.15
CA THR A 146 16.25 -2.59 -5.56
C THR A 146 15.51 -1.28 -5.74
N LEU A 147 14.78 -0.77 -4.74
CA LEU A 147 14.12 0.53 -4.83
C LEU A 147 15.15 1.66 -5.03
N ALA A 148 16.27 1.59 -4.29
CA ALA A 148 17.36 2.55 -4.37
C ALA A 148 18.26 2.34 -5.61
N THR A 149 18.17 1.19 -6.26
CA THR A 149 18.96 0.85 -7.45
C THR A 149 18.32 1.44 -8.72
N PRO A 150 18.95 2.43 -9.39
CA PRO A 150 18.39 3.02 -10.60
C PRO A 150 18.14 1.96 -11.67
N ARG A 151 17.01 2.10 -12.38
CA ARG A 151 16.58 1.16 -13.44
C ARG A 151 16.31 -0.27 -12.95
N SER A 152 16.25 -0.57 -11.65
CA SER A 152 15.62 -1.81 -11.21
C SER A 152 14.13 -1.81 -11.59
N ARG A 153 13.49 -2.99 -11.57
CA ARG A 153 12.05 -3.05 -11.82
C ARG A 153 11.24 -2.27 -10.77
N LEU A 154 11.58 -2.40 -9.49
CA LEU A 154 10.89 -1.71 -8.41
C LEU A 154 11.08 -0.18 -8.50
N HIS A 155 12.30 0.25 -8.80
CA HIS A 155 12.62 1.67 -8.99
C HIS A 155 11.79 2.28 -10.12
N ARG A 156 11.69 1.61 -11.29
CA ARG A 156 10.85 2.08 -12.40
C ARG A 156 9.37 2.17 -12.04
N LEU A 157 8.85 1.18 -11.29
CA LEU A 157 7.47 1.20 -10.83
C LEU A 157 7.22 2.39 -9.90
N ALA A 158 8.12 2.65 -8.95
CA ALA A 158 8.01 3.79 -8.04
C ALA A 158 8.11 5.14 -8.80
N ALA A 159 9.10 5.31 -9.66
CA ALA A 159 9.28 6.52 -10.46
C ALA A 159 8.09 6.79 -11.40
N GLY A 160 7.50 5.73 -11.97
CA GLY A 160 6.31 5.84 -12.83
C GLY A 160 5.06 6.34 -12.12
N LEU A 161 4.99 6.27 -10.78
CA LEU A 161 3.90 6.89 -10.01
C LEU A 161 4.05 8.41 -9.87
N LEU A 162 5.25 8.93 -10.09
CA LEU A 162 5.59 10.35 -10.02
C LEU A 162 5.59 11.03 -11.40
N SER A 163 5.16 10.33 -12.44
CA SER A 163 4.96 10.86 -13.79
C SER A 163 3.49 11.25 -13.96
#